data_AF-A0A3N5KZX8-F1
#
_entry.id   AF-A0A3N5KZX8-F1
#
_cell.length_a   1.000
_cell.length_b   1.000
_cell.length_c   1.000
_cell.angle_alpha   90.00
_cell.angle_beta   90.00
_cell.angle_gamma   90.00
#
_symmetry.space_group_name_H-M   'P 1'
#
loop_
_entity.id
_entity.type
_entity.pdbx_description
1 polymer ?
#
loop_
_entity_poly.entity_id
_entity_poly.type
_entity_poly.pdbx_seq_one_letter_code
_entity_poly.pdbx_strand_id
1 'polypeptide(L)'
;MSGALIIVSGGQSGVDRGALDAALDCGTPCAGWCPEGRTAEDGVIPGRYPLSELPGAGPPERTRRNVADSDGTLILLQGALHGGTAYTHATCVELGKPVLLVDAAVTRTADAAARALEFVAAHGIRRLNVAGPRASHWNGARTYAYAVVHALIGLAMRHEAHR
;
A
#
# COMPACT_ATOMS: atom_id res chain seq x y z
N MET A 1 15.45 -14.76 3.15
CA MET A 1 14.05 -14.37 3.40
C MET A 1 13.19 -15.48 2.84
N SER A 2 12.54 -16.31 3.67
CA SER A 2 11.66 -17.37 3.20
C SER A 2 10.21 -16.95 3.41
N GLY A 3 9.53 -16.58 2.34
CA GLY A 3 8.11 -16.22 2.31
C GLY A 3 7.84 -15.10 1.31
N ALA A 4 6.88 -15.32 0.42
CA ALA A 4 6.49 -14.35 -0.60
C ALA A 4 5.97 -13.06 0.03
N LEU A 5 6.29 -11.92 -0.59
CA LEU A 5 5.77 -10.60 -0.25
C LEU A 5 4.23 -10.59 -0.36
N ILE A 6 3.56 -10.03 0.64
CA ILE A 6 2.11 -9.82 0.68
C ILE A 6 1.85 -8.32 0.62
N ILE A 7 1.06 -7.89 -0.36
CA ILE A 7 0.63 -6.49 -0.49
C ILE A 7 -0.62 -6.26 0.35
N VAL A 8 -0.53 -5.35 1.31
CA VAL A 8 -1.64 -4.96 2.19
C VAL A 8 -2.14 -3.58 1.79
N SER A 9 -3.45 -3.40 1.67
CA SER A 9 -4.06 -2.08 1.52
C SER A 9 -5.54 -2.10 1.88
N GLY A 10 -6.15 -0.95 2.19
CA GLY A 10 -7.54 -0.93 2.67
C GLY A 10 -8.60 -0.54 1.64
N GLY A 11 -8.26 -0.56 0.34
CA GLY A 11 -9.23 -0.57 -0.76
C GLY A 11 -9.86 0.77 -1.14
N GLN A 12 -9.42 1.88 -0.57
CA GLN A 12 -9.84 3.22 -1.04
C GLN A 12 -9.53 3.40 -2.54
N SER A 13 -10.22 4.31 -3.22
CA SER A 13 -9.81 4.69 -4.58
C SER A 13 -8.35 5.21 -4.58
N GLY A 14 -7.75 5.38 -5.76
CA GLY A 14 -6.38 5.90 -5.86
C GLY A 14 -5.33 4.87 -5.47
N VAL A 15 -4.43 5.23 -4.54
CA VAL A 15 -3.23 4.43 -4.24
C VAL A 15 -3.57 3.02 -3.78
N ASP A 16 -4.53 2.88 -2.86
CA ASP A 16 -4.87 1.58 -2.29
C ASP A 16 -5.27 0.57 -3.37
N ARG A 17 -6.16 0.96 -4.29
CA ARG A 17 -6.56 0.08 -5.41
C ARG A 17 -5.45 -0.11 -6.44
N GLY A 18 -4.61 0.88 -6.69
CA GLY A 18 -3.47 0.69 -7.59
C GLY A 18 -2.52 -0.41 -7.09
N ALA A 19 -2.26 -0.43 -5.78
CA ALA A 19 -1.46 -1.48 -5.16
C ALA A 19 -2.13 -2.86 -5.24
N LEU A 20 -3.43 -2.94 -4.94
CA LEU A 20 -4.18 -4.20 -4.99
C LEU A 20 -4.31 -4.73 -6.42
N ASP A 21 -4.55 -3.87 -7.41
CA ASP A 21 -4.60 -4.23 -8.82
C ASP A 21 -3.26 -4.85 -9.27
N ALA A 22 -2.14 -4.20 -8.95
CA ALA A 22 -0.81 -4.72 -9.29
C ALA A 22 -0.53 -6.08 -8.66
N ALA A 23 -0.91 -6.27 -7.39
CA ALA A 23 -0.73 -7.55 -6.72
C ALA A 23 -1.55 -8.68 -7.37
N LEU A 24 -2.81 -8.41 -7.69
CA LEU A 24 -3.68 -9.36 -8.38
C LEU A 24 -3.15 -9.71 -9.77
N ASP A 25 -2.73 -8.72 -10.56
CA ASP A 25 -2.22 -8.93 -11.92
C ASP A 25 -0.90 -9.73 -11.92
N CYS A 26 -0.06 -9.57 -10.89
CA CYS A 26 1.16 -10.35 -10.71
C CYS A 26 0.94 -11.72 -10.04
N GLY A 27 -0.29 -12.08 -9.65
CA GLY A 27 -0.56 -13.29 -8.86
C GLY A 27 0.09 -13.31 -7.48
N THR A 28 0.47 -12.14 -6.95
CA THR A 28 1.06 -11.97 -5.63
C THR A 28 -0.04 -11.87 -4.58
N PRO A 29 0.07 -12.55 -3.42
CA PRO A 29 -0.94 -12.43 -2.37
C PRO A 29 -1.17 -10.98 -1.96
N CYS A 30 -2.44 -10.58 -1.90
CA CYS A 30 -2.83 -9.31 -1.32
C CYS A 30 -3.91 -9.50 -0.26
N ALA A 31 -4.04 -8.53 0.63
CA ALA A 31 -4.99 -8.53 1.73
C ALA A 31 -5.24 -7.10 2.23
N GLY A 32 -6.06 -6.97 3.28
CA GLY A 32 -6.13 -5.76 4.08
C GLY A 32 -7.47 -5.57 4.74
N TRP A 33 -7.54 -4.51 5.55
CA TRP A 33 -8.73 -4.14 6.30
C TRP A 33 -9.44 -2.98 5.61
N CYS A 34 -10.73 -3.16 5.34
CA CYS A 34 -11.61 -2.13 4.80
C CYS A 34 -12.73 -1.81 5.81
N PRO A 35 -13.40 -0.64 5.69
CA PRO A 35 -14.56 -0.35 6.52
C PRO A 35 -15.68 -1.38 6.36
N GLU A 36 -16.56 -1.48 7.35
CA GLU A 36 -17.82 -2.20 7.25
C GLU A 36 -18.64 -1.73 6.04
N GLY A 37 -19.30 -2.66 5.34
CA GLY A 37 -19.98 -2.42 4.08
C GLY A 37 -19.03 -2.15 2.90
N ARG A 38 -17.72 -2.35 3.10
CA ARG A 38 -16.67 -2.12 2.09
C ARG A 38 -16.73 -0.73 1.48
N THR A 39 -16.99 0.30 2.27
CA THR A 39 -17.18 1.67 1.74
C THR A 39 -15.87 2.32 1.29
N ALA A 40 -15.90 2.98 0.13
CA ALA A 40 -14.87 3.87 -0.39
C ALA A 40 -15.50 5.15 -0.97
N GLU A 41 -14.70 6.11 -1.43
CA GLU A 41 -15.23 7.42 -1.87
C GLU A 41 -16.16 7.34 -3.10
N ASP A 42 -15.97 6.33 -3.93
CA ASP A 42 -16.69 6.10 -5.18
C ASP A 42 -17.67 4.91 -5.07
N GLY A 43 -18.03 4.53 -3.84
CA GLY A 43 -19.01 3.49 -3.54
C GLY A 43 -18.39 2.24 -2.92
N VAL A 44 -18.95 1.08 -3.23
CA VAL A 44 -18.56 -0.21 -2.63
C VAL A 44 -17.27 -0.70 -3.27
N ILE A 45 -16.29 -1.09 -2.44
CA ILE A 45 -15.02 -1.66 -2.89
C ILE A 45 -15.30 -2.99 -3.61
N PRO A 46 -14.84 -3.16 -4.87
CA PRO A 46 -15.07 -4.36 -5.66
C PRO A 46 -14.72 -5.66 -4.92
N GLY A 47 -15.56 -6.69 -5.09
CA GLY A 47 -15.40 -7.99 -4.42
C GLY A 47 -14.16 -8.79 -4.83
N ARG A 48 -13.52 -8.42 -5.96
CA ARG A 48 -12.26 -9.04 -6.40
C ARG A 48 -11.09 -8.81 -5.45
N TYR A 49 -11.16 -7.77 -4.61
CA TYR A 49 -10.11 -7.48 -3.65
C TYR A 49 -10.35 -8.32 -2.36
N PRO A 50 -9.37 -9.16 -1.95
CA PRO A 50 -9.48 -10.04 -0.78
C PRO A 50 -9.31 -9.27 0.54
N LEU A 51 -10.22 -8.31 0.78
CA LEU A 51 -10.22 -7.45 1.96
C LEU A 51 -11.19 -7.99 3.02
N SER A 52 -10.77 -7.92 4.27
CA SER A 52 -11.60 -8.18 5.43
C SER A 52 -12.27 -6.88 5.87
N GLU A 53 -13.57 -6.94 6.13
CA GLU A 53 -14.27 -5.84 6.77
C GLU A 53 -13.86 -5.77 8.25
N LEU A 54 -13.70 -4.55 8.75
CA LEU A 54 -13.50 -4.28 10.16
C LEU A 54 -14.82 -3.73 10.74
N PRO A 55 -15.61 -4.54 11.48
CA PRO A 55 -16.92 -4.11 11.96
C PRO A 55 -16.84 -2.87 12.86
N GLY A 56 -17.76 -1.92 12.66
CA GLY A 56 -17.81 -0.66 13.43
C GLY A 56 -16.62 0.28 13.19
N ALA A 57 -15.72 -0.02 12.24
CA ALA A 57 -14.57 0.81 11.95
C ALA A 57 -14.86 1.86 10.88
N GLY A 58 -14.47 3.10 11.16
CA GLY A 58 -14.35 4.14 10.17
C GLY A 58 -13.01 4.09 9.41
N PRO A 59 -12.78 5.06 8.51
CA PRO A 59 -11.52 5.18 7.78
C PRO A 59 -10.25 5.26 8.66
N PRO A 60 -10.24 5.93 9.84
CA PRO A 60 -9.08 5.92 10.73
C PRO A 60 -8.76 4.53 11.31
N GLU A 61 -9.77 3.82 11.79
CA GLU A 61 -9.61 2.52 12.46
C GLU A 61 -9.08 1.46 11.51
N ARG A 62 -9.62 1.37 10.29
CA ARG A 62 -9.08 0.46 9.26
C ARG A 62 -7.65 0.83 8.86
N THR A 63 -7.32 2.12 8.82
CA THR A 63 -5.97 2.58 8.48
C THR A 63 -4.98 2.16 9.56
N ARG A 64 -5.32 2.39 10.82
CA ARG A 64 -4.52 1.96 11.96
C ARG A 64 -4.33 0.44 11.97
N ARG A 65 -5.38 -0.32 11.68
CA ARG A 65 -5.29 -1.79 11.62
C ARG A 65 -4.37 -2.26 10.48
N ASN A 66 -4.44 -1.66 9.29
CA ASN A 66 -3.54 -2.00 8.19
C ASN A 66 -2.07 -1.71 8.52
N VAL A 67 -1.77 -0.60 9.22
CA VAL A 67 -0.42 -0.30 9.70
C VAL A 67 0.04 -1.31 10.77
N ALA A 68 -0.82 -1.62 11.74
CA ALA A 68 -0.50 -2.52 12.83
C ALA A 68 -0.22 -3.96 12.36
N ASP A 69 -1.03 -4.48 11.45
CA ASP A 69 -0.97 -5.86 10.91
C ASP A 69 0.03 -6.03 9.75
N SER A 70 0.85 -5.01 9.49
CA SER A 70 1.91 -5.02 8.47
C SER A 70 3.30 -4.87 9.10
N ASP A 71 4.33 -5.33 8.39
CA ASP A 71 5.72 -5.24 8.86
C ASP A 71 6.32 -3.86 8.57
N GLY A 72 5.81 -3.17 7.55
CA GLY A 72 6.14 -1.78 7.23
C GLY A 72 5.14 -1.17 6.26
N THR A 73 5.21 0.15 6.09
CA THR A 73 4.31 0.90 5.20
C THR A 73 5.06 1.68 4.14
N LEU A 74 4.72 1.45 2.87
CA LEU A 74 5.06 2.32 1.74
C LEU A 74 3.94 3.34 1.55
N ILE A 75 4.25 4.63 1.74
CA ILE A 75 3.30 5.72 1.48
C ILE A 75 3.68 6.39 0.17
N LEU A 76 2.78 6.30 -0.81
CA LEU A 76 2.89 6.98 -2.10
C LEU A 76 2.04 8.24 -2.07
N LEU A 77 2.62 9.37 -2.41
CA LEU A 77 1.98 10.68 -2.32
C LEU A 77 2.44 11.59 -3.47
N GLN A 78 1.73 12.70 -3.68
CA GLN A 78 2.16 13.76 -4.60
C GLN A 78 2.25 15.07 -3.81
N GLY A 79 3.46 15.56 -3.59
CA GLY A 79 3.72 16.77 -2.81
C GLY A 79 3.73 16.54 -1.29
N ALA A 80 2.85 17.23 -0.56
CA ALA A 80 2.87 17.21 0.91
C ALA A 80 1.96 16.11 1.50
N LEU A 81 2.26 15.67 2.72
CA LEU A 81 1.35 14.83 3.49
C LEU A 81 0.09 15.63 3.88
N HIS A 82 -1.08 15.09 3.59
CA HIS A 82 -2.35 15.67 4.02
C HIS A 82 -3.41 14.60 4.27
N GLY A 83 -4.45 14.95 5.05
CA GLY A 83 -5.61 14.09 5.32
C GLY A 83 -5.24 12.67 5.79
N GLY A 84 -5.89 11.65 5.20
CA GLY A 84 -5.66 10.25 5.55
C GLY A 84 -4.21 9.77 5.34
N THR A 85 -3.47 10.36 4.40
CA THR A 85 -2.06 10.04 4.16
C THR A 85 -1.19 10.52 5.32
N ALA A 86 -1.44 11.73 5.82
CA ALA A 86 -0.76 12.24 7.02
C ALA A 86 -1.09 11.41 8.27
N TYR A 87 -2.36 11.02 8.42
CA TYR A 87 -2.79 10.12 9.50
C TYR A 87 -2.08 8.76 9.44
N THR A 88 -1.91 8.19 8.25
CA THR A 88 -1.18 6.92 8.06
C THR A 88 0.27 7.06 8.53
N HIS A 89 0.96 8.12 8.11
CA HIS A 89 2.32 8.40 8.54
C HIS A 89 2.43 8.57 10.06
N ALA A 90 1.56 9.38 10.66
CA ALA A 90 1.51 9.57 12.11
C ALA A 90 1.28 8.25 12.86
N THR A 91 0.42 7.39 12.32
CA THR A 91 0.15 6.06 12.89
C THR A 91 1.37 5.14 12.80
N CYS A 92 2.14 5.20 11.71
CA CYS A 92 3.40 4.44 11.61
C CYS A 92 4.39 4.86 12.70
N VAL A 93 4.54 6.17 12.90
CA VAL A 93 5.40 6.75 13.95
C VAL A 93 4.92 6.32 15.34
N GLU A 94 3.63 6.45 15.62
CA GLU A 94 3.03 6.08 16.92
C GLU A 94 3.23 4.60 17.26
N LEU A 95 3.07 3.72 16.27
CA LEU A 95 3.19 2.27 16.45
C LEU A 95 4.64 1.75 16.30
N GLY A 96 5.61 2.62 16.06
CA GLY A 96 7.01 2.24 15.83
C GLY A 96 7.20 1.35 14.59
N LYS A 97 6.34 1.49 13.57
CA LYS A 97 6.39 0.70 12.33
C LYS A 97 7.30 1.40 11.30
N PRO A 98 8.20 0.67 10.62
CA PRO A 98 8.98 1.21 9.50
C PRO A 98 8.06 1.84 8.44
N VAL A 99 8.44 3.01 7.95
CA VAL A 99 7.70 3.74 6.92
C VAL A 99 8.64 4.33 5.87
N LEU A 100 8.29 4.16 4.60
CA LEU A 100 8.96 4.80 3.47
C LEU A 100 7.99 5.76 2.79
N LEU A 101 8.37 7.04 2.71
CA LEU A 101 7.66 8.05 1.93
C LEU A 101 8.26 8.17 0.53
N VAL A 102 7.40 8.13 -0.49
CA VAL A 102 7.78 8.38 -1.89
C VAL A 102 6.88 9.45 -2.48
N ASP A 103 7.48 10.58 -2.83
CA ASP A 103 6.81 11.65 -3.55
C ASP A 103 6.89 11.45 -5.07
N ALA A 104 5.74 11.22 -5.67
CA ALA A 104 5.54 11.05 -7.10
C ALA A 104 5.81 12.32 -7.91
N ALA A 105 5.84 13.50 -7.30
CA ALA A 105 6.19 14.74 -7.97
C ALA A 105 7.65 14.77 -8.43
N VAL A 106 8.52 14.02 -7.76
CA VAL A 106 9.98 14.02 -7.99
C VAL A 106 10.59 12.63 -8.16
N THR A 107 9.79 11.56 -8.02
CA THR A 107 10.28 10.17 -8.11
C THR A 107 9.58 9.44 -9.25
N ARG A 108 10.36 8.93 -10.22
CA ARG A 108 9.82 8.05 -11.27
C ARG A 108 9.46 6.69 -10.68
N THR A 109 8.54 5.98 -11.30
CA THR A 109 8.00 4.70 -10.80
C THR A 109 9.08 3.62 -10.64
N ALA A 110 10.05 3.55 -11.55
CA ALA A 110 11.17 2.61 -11.44
C ALA A 110 12.08 2.89 -10.23
N ASP A 111 12.39 4.17 -9.99
CA ASP A 111 13.23 4.60 -8.86
C ASP A 111 12.49 4.38 -7.52
N ALA A 112 11.18 4.64 -7.50
CA ALA A 112 10.30 4.35 -6.37
C ALA A 112 10.26 2.86 -6.03
N ALA A 113 10.16 2.00 -7.05
CA ALA A 113 10.15 0.55 -6.86
C ALA A 113 11.49 0.01 -6.33
N ALA A 114 12.62 0.53 -6.82
CA ALA A 114 13.95 0.17 -6.31
C ALA A 114 14.10 0.57 -4.83
N ARG A 115 13.72 1.80 -4.46
CA ARG A 115 13.71 2.26 -3.06
C ARG A 115 12.78 1.41 -2.18
N ALA A 116 11.61 1.03 -2.70
CA ALA A 116 10.69 0.15 -1.98
C ALA A 116 11.29 -1.25 -1.77
N LEU A 117 12.02 -1.80 -2.74
CA LEU A 117 12.71 -3.09 -2.61
C LEU A 117 13.80 -3.02 -1.53
N GLU A 118 14.62 -1.96 -1.55
CA GLU A 118 15.65 -1.73 -0.53
C GLU A 118 15.03 -1.63 0.86
N PHE A 119 13.93 -0.88 0.99
CA PHE A 119 13.17 -0.77 2.23
C PHE A 119 12.63 -2.12 2.70
N VAL A 120 12.04 -2.90 1.80
CA VAL A 120 11.55 -4.25 2.10
C VAL A 120 12.68 -5.16 2.60
N ALA A 121 13.83 -5.14 1.93
CA ALA A 121 14.98 -5.96 2.29
C ALA A 121 15.61 -5.51 3.62
N ALA A 122 15.79 -4.21 3.83
CA ALA A 122 16.43 -3.64 5.03
C ALA A 122 15.65 -3.92 6.31
N HIS A 123 14.31 -3.98 6.20
CA HIS A 123 13.43 -4.21 7.35
C HIS A 123 12.84 -5.64 7.40
N GLY A 124 13.23 -6.52 6.49
CA GLY A 124 12.71 -7.90 6.44
C GLY A 124 11.18 -7.96 6.26
N ILE A 125 10.61 -7.00 5.54
CA ILE A 125 9.15 -6.85 5.38
C ILE A 125 8.60 -8.00 4.55
N ARG A 126 7.59 -8.70 5.07
CA ARG A 126 6.82 -9.70 4.33
C ARG A 126 5.40 -9.22 4.07
N ARG A 127 4.84 -8.40 4.94
CA ARG A 127 3.54 -7.74 4.77
C ARG A 127 3.76 -6.25 4.59
N LEU A 128 3.71 -5.78 3.34
CA LEU A 128 3.91 -4.38 3.01
C LEU A 128 2.55 -3.69 2.86
N ASN A 129 2.24 -2.80 3.81
CA ASN A 129 1.11 -1.90 3.64
C ASN A 129 1.46 -0.85 2.58
N VAL A 130 0.58 -0.64 1.59
CA VAL A 130 0.71 0.42 0.61
C VAL A 130 -0.48 1.36 0.77
N ALA A 131 -0.18 2.63 1.03
CA ALA A 131 -1.17 3.65 1.35
C ALA A 131 -0.88 4.97 0.64
N GLY A 132 -1.92 5.78 0.46
CA GLY A 132 -1.77 7.11 -0.12
C GLY A 132 -3.11 7.79 -0.39
N PRO A 133 -3.09 8.93 -1.11
CA PRO A 133 -4.30 9.67 -1.42
C PRO A 133 -5.33 8.86 -2.22
N ARG A 134 -6.59 9.13 -1.93
CA ARG A 134 -7.75 8.75 -2.74
C ARG A 134 -7.74 9.47 -4.09
N ALA A 135 -8.41 8.91 -5.10
CA ALA A 135 -8.37 9.41 -6.48
C ALA A 135 -8.85 10.87 -6.59
N SER A 136 -9.86 11.28 -5.81
CA SER A 136 -10.33 12.67 -5.76
C SER A 136 -9.27 13.69 -5.30
N HIS A 137 -8.23 13.23 -4.59
CA HIS A 137 -7.13 14.08 -4.13
C HIS A 137 -5.88 13.98 -5.02
N TRP A 138 -5.77 12.91 -5.83
CA TRP A 138 -4.70 12.73 -6.79
C TRP A 138 -5.16 11.82 -7.94
N ASN A 139 -5.47 12.42 -9.10
CA ASN A 139 -6.01 11.71 -10.26
C ASN A 139 -5.07 10.57 -10.75
N GLY A 140 -3.76 10.77 -10.68
CA GLY A 140 -2.75 9.78 -11.08
C GLY A 140 -2.43 8.71 -10.04
N ALA A 141 -3.06 8.74 -8.86
CA ALA A 141 -2.70 7.91 -7.71
C ALA A 141 -2.72 6.41 -8.03
N ARG A 142 -3.81 5.95 -8.66
CA ARG A 142 -3.99 4.54 -8.99
C ARG A 142 -2.94 4.05 -9.98
N THR A 143 -2.72 4.81 -11.06
CA THR A 143 -1.75 4.47 -12.11
C THR A 143 -0.33 4.45 -11.57
N TYR A 144 0.05 5.45 -10.77
CA TYR A 144 1.38 5.51 -10.18
C TYR A 144 1.60 4.36 -9.19
N ALA A 145 0.65 4.13 -8.28
CA ALA A 145 0.74 3.04 -7.31
C ALA A 145 0.82 1.67 -7.97
N TYR A 146 -0.01 1.44 -9.00
CA TYR A 146 0.06 0.22 -9.81
C TYR A 146 1.47 0.01 -10.38
N ALA A 147 2.02 1.02 -11.06
CA ALA A 147 3.32 0.91 -11.71
C ALA A 147 4.46 0.66 -10.71
N VAL A 148 4.44 1.34 -9.56
CA VAL A 148 5.45 1.13 -8.49
C VAL A 148 5.35 -0.28 -7.91
N VAL A 149 4.15 -0.72 -7.52
CA VAL A 149 3.96 -2.02 -6.86
C VAL A 149 4.21 -3.17 -7.82
N HIS A 150 3.76 -3.07 -9.08
CA HIS A 150 4.04 -4.06 -10.12
C HIS A 150 5.56 -4.21 -10.35
N ALA A 151 6.29 -3.09 -10.47
CA ALA A 151 7.74 -3.11 -10.64
C ALA A 151 8.46 -3.67 -9.40
N LEU A 152 8.00 -3.32 -8.19
CA LEU A 152 8.51 -3.85 -6.92
C LEU A 152 8.37 -5.39 -6.87
N ILE A 153 7.19 -5.91 -7.18
CA ILE A 153 6.94 -7.36 -7.20
C ILE A 153 7.88 -8.04 -8.18
N GLY A 154 7.99 -7.51 -9.41
CA GLY A 154 8.89 -8.06 -10.42
C GLY A 154 10.36 -8.06 -9.98
N LEU A 155 10.80 -7.01 -9.27
CA LEU A 155 12.15 -6.94 -8.70
C LEU A 155 12.35 -7.98 -7.58
N ALA A 156 11.39 -8.11 -6.67
CA ALA A 156 11.45 -9.05 -5.55
C ALA A 156 11.51 -10.51 -6.04
N MET A 157 10.69 -10.88 -7.01
CA MET A 157 10.69 -12.23 -7.60
C MET A 157 12.05 -12.57 -8.24
N ARG A 158 12.67 -11.62 -8.95
CA ARG A 158 14.02 -11.82 -9.51
C ARG A 158 15.06 -11.98 -8.40
N HIS A 159 14.96 -11.22 -7.33
CA HIS A 159 15.89 -11.31 -6.20
C HIS A 159 15.78 -12.63 -5.44
N GLU A 160 14.60 -13.26 -5.41
CA GLU A 160 14.40 -14.59 -4.82
C GLU A 160 14.95 -15.70 -5.73
N ALA A 161 14.79 -15.60 -7.05
CA ALA A 161 15.28 -16.60 -8.00
C ALA A 161 16.82 -16.73 -8.07
N HIS A 162 17.56 -15.75 -7.56
CA HIS A 162 19.04 -15.73 -7.58
C HIS A 162 19.67 -15.94 -6.19
N ARG A 163 18.88 -16.39 -5.20
CA ARG A 163 19.37 -16.78 -3.86
C ARG A 163 19.47 -18.30 -3.75
#